data_AF-A0A1W9LDK2-F1
#
_entry.id   AF-A0A1W9LDK2-F1
#
_cell.length_a   1.000
_cell.length_b   1.000
_cell.length_c   1.000
_cell.angle_alpha   90.00
_cell.angle_beta   90.00
_cell.angle_gamma   90.00
#
_symmetry.space_group_name_H-M   'P 1'
#
loop_
_entity.id
_entity.type
_entity.pdbx_description
1 polymer ?
#
loop_
_entity_poly.entity_id
_entity_poly.type
_entity_poly.pdbx_seq_one_letter_code
_entity_poly.pdbx_strand_id
1 'polypeptide(L)'
;MVTDLDGPLVRMADVSHVAIEHLVLEGSRKSALEIRDVCLDADDSGAIHMGRDWTWRGNAIRNNFFHHINSGSVHNNSAVYLDDMMCGTEVAGNVIYRVPRGHLVGGGRDNILENNIMVDCLVPVAIDNRAMGWAGYHVGTTMKDLLDKMPVRQAPWSVRYPRLAGIWEDEPAVPKGNVFRKNLMVRCGAPQFAAEVIRDGTIADNLETGDDPGFADLRRMDFNLRGDAAALQKVPGFRPVPFDRIGLRTDAYRPSLPPRRPVLNPAPHTFVDDIEIAIDLQRHASGTIRYTLDGREPGPTSPRYDKPLRLTRSTIVRARVVPDSGPDVAGAAAASGTYTATHLGPGAGIWLSDLTAVDVLAHGGLKRDLNYAGKGPLCLQGTPLEKGLLMCPETTEAGGRGHATWDLPGNLRRATRSGAPPSCNDPPPAGCGGHSEPDLPPRARIAFGPRSR
;
A
#
# COMPACT_ATOMS: atom_id res chain seq x y z
N MET A 1 30.18 -3.01 5.14
CA MET A 1 30.12 -3.92 6.30
C MET A 1 28.68 -3.99 6.77
N VAL A 2 27.99 -5.11 6.57
CA VAL A 2 26.65 -5.35 7.16
C VAL A 2 26.72 -6.74 7.78
N THR A 3 27.30 -6.80 8.97
CA THR A 3 27.45 -7.99 9.78
C THR A 3 27.50 -7.50 11.23
N ASP A 4 26.32 -7.25 11.81
CA ASP A 4 25.92 -7.84 13.09
C ASP A 4 24.57 -7.30 13.53
N LEU A 5 23.73 -8.20 14.04
CA LEU A 5 22.36 -7.94 14.47
C LEU A 5 22.16 -8.60 15.85
N ASP A 6 22.60 -7.92 16.92
CA ASP A 6 22.45 -8.26 18.36
C ASP A 6 21.76 -7.10 19.16
N GLY A 7 20.59 -7.30 19.82
CA GLY A 7 19.72 -6.26 20.46
C GLY A 7 18.21 -6.13 20.04
N PRO A 8 17.28 -5.85 20.97
CA PRO A 8 15.90 -6.40 21.08
C PRO A 8 14.87 -6.26 19.92
N LEU A 9 13.81 -7.09 20.03
CA LEU A 9 12.64 -7.24 19.16
C LEU A 9 11.50 -6.24 19.48
N VAL A 10 10.89 -5.62 18.45
CA VAL A 10 9.55 -5.03 18.54
C VAL A 10 8.59 -5.86 17.69
N ARG A 11 7.54 -6.43 18.29
CA ARG A 11 6.45 -7.13 17.59
C ARG A 11 5.24 -6.21 17.56
N MET A 12 4.78 -5.83 16.36
CA MET A 12 3.54 -5.08 16.16
C MET A 12 2.61 -5.89 15.26
N ALA A 13 1.49 -6.33 15.82
CA ALA A 13 0.36 -6.92 15.12
C ALA A 13 -0.91 -6.33 15.77
N ASP A 14 -1.91 -5.99 14.97
CA ASP A 14 -3.21 -5.51 15.43
C ASP A 14 -3.16 -4.22 16.27
N VAL A 15 -2.33 -3.24 15.87
CA VAL A 15 -2.23 -1.92 16.52
C VAL A 15 -2.88 -0.83 15.65
N SER A 16 -3.77 -0.05 16.26
CA SER A 16 -4.57 0.98 15.56
C SER A 16 -3.77 2.23 15.21
N HIS A 17 -2.73 2.58 15.99
CA HIS A 17 -1.78 3.66 15.72
C HIS A 17 -0.48 3.42 16.49
N VAL A 18 0.68 3.70 15.88
CA VAL A 18 1.96 3.74 16.61
C VAL A 18 2.75 4.97 16.18
N ALA A 19 2.75 6.01 17.00
CA ALA A 19 3.73 7.08 16.95
C ALA A 19 4.96 6.62 17.74
N ILE A 20 6.13 6.57 17.10
CA ILE A 20 7.38 6.18 17.76
C ILE A 20 8.33 7.38 17.76
N GLU A 21 8.49 8.00 18.93
CA GLU A 21 9.32 9.19 19.14
C GLU A 21 10.83 8.90 18.97
N HIS A 22 11.27 7.70 19.34
CA HIS A 22 12.62 7.20 19.07
C HIS A 22 12.57 5.72 18.70
N LEU A 23 12.97 5.38 17.47
CA LEU A 23 13.07 4.00 17.02
C LEU A 23 14.45 3.71 16.43
N VAL A 24 15.29 3.02 17.21
CA VAL A 24 16.42 2.28 16.65
C VAL A 24 15.94 0.85 16.39
N LEU A 25 15.43 0.55 15.19
CA LEU A 25 15.30 -0.84 14.73
C LEU A 25 16.63 -1.30 14.18
N GLU A 26 17.61 -1.47 15.07
CA GLU A 26 18.63 -2.48 14.85
C GLU A 26 17.98 -3.81 15.17
N GLY A 27 17.37 -4.41 14.15
CA GLY A 27 16.62 -5.64 14.29
C GLY A 27 17.49 -6.72 14.88
N SER A 28 17.33 -6.99 16.17
CA SER A 28 17.93 -8.17 16.73
C SER A 28 17.02 -8.98 17.64
N ARG A 29 16.60 -10.10 17.03
CA ARG A 29 17.46 -11.30 16.94
C ARG A 29 17.45 -11.83 15.51
N LYS A 30 18.56 -11.76 14.77
CA LYS A 30 18.77 -12.38 13.43
C LYS A 30 17.69 -12.12 12.35
N SER A 31 16.68 -11.28 12.61
CA SER A 31 15.46 -11.10 11.83
C SER A 31 14.94 -9.66 11.92
N ALA A 32 14.30 -9.21 10.84
CA ALA A 32 13.71 -7.87 10.71
C ALA A 32 12.17 -7.95 10.70
N LEU A 33 11.46 -6.81 10.71
CA LEU A 33 10.02 -6.79 11.02
C LEU A 33 9.13 -7.10 9.80
N GLU A 34 8.04 -7.81 10.04
CA GLU A 34 6.87 -7.88 9.15
C GLU A 34 5.74 -7.07 9.80
N ILE A 35 5.29 -6.02 9.12
CA ILE A 35 4.26 -5.09 9.60
C ILE A 35 3.10 -5.12 8.62
N ARG A 36 1.91 -5.47 9.11
CA ARG A 36 0.72 -5.68 8.28
C ARG A 36 -0.56 -5.36 9.03
N ASP A 37 -1.61 -5.06 8.27
CA ASP A 37 -2.95 -4.76 8.78
C ASP A 37 -2.94 -3.67 9.88
N VAL A 38 -2.10 -2.64 9.69
CA VAL A 38 -2.04 -1.44 10.54
C VAL A 38 -2.66 -0.25 9.81
N CYS A 39 -2.99 0.81 10.55
CA CYS A 39 -3.64 2.01 10.01
C CYS A 39 -4.99 1.71 9.33
N LEU A 40 -5.79 0.78 9.89
CA LEU A 40 -7.03 0.30 9.26
C LEU A 40 -8.15 1.35 9.28
N ASP A 41 -8.24 2.10 10.37
CA ASP A 41 -9.23 3.18 10.59
C ASP A 41 -8.55 4.57 10.67
N ALA A 42 -7.25 4.61 10.39
CA ALA A 42 -6.41 5.79 10.44
C ALA A 42 -6.30 6.45 9.06
N ASP A 43 -6.03 7.74 9.05
CA ASP A 43 -5.63 8.48 7.87
C ASP A 43 -4.42 9.36 8.19
N ASP A 44 -3.69 9.81 7.16
CA ASP A 44 -2.45 10.59 7.30
C ASP A 44 -1.44 9.95 8.27
N SER A 45 -1.31 8.61 8.20
CA SER A 45 -0.51 7.83 9.14
C SER A 45 0.55 6.98 8.43
N GLY A 46 1.71 6.81 9.07
CA GLY A 46 2.72 5.83 8.67
C GLY A 46 2.68 4.58 9.56
N ALA A 47 2.95 3.40 8.99
CA ALA A 47 3.25 2.22 9.80
C ALA A 47 4.51 2.42 10.66
N ILE A 48 5.49 3.15 10.11
CA ILE A 48 6.51 3.85 10.88
C ILE A 48 6.39 5.34 10.56
N HIS A 49 6.17 6.15 11.59
CA HIS A 49 5.96 7.60 11.49
C HIS A 49 6.93 8.34 12.41
N MET A 50 7.64 9.32 11.88
CA MET A 50 8.53 10.21 12.63
C MET A 50 8.65 11.57 11.94
N GLY A 51 8.82 12.66 12.68
CA GLY A 51 8.91 13.98 12.09
C GLY A 51 9.09 15.13 13.06
N ARG A 52 9.20 16.33 12.49
CA ARG A 52 9.21 17.62 13.18
C ARG A 52 10.37 17.87 14.15
N ASP A 53 11.55 17.29 13.87
CA ASP A 53 12.80 17.61 14.56
C ASP A 53 14.02 17.34 13.64
N TRP A 54 14.83 18.38 13.33
CA TRP A 54 16.04 18.22 12.53
C TRP A 54 17.17 17.49 13.24
N THR A 55 17.12 17.40 14.57
CA THR A 55 18.16 16.81 15.41
C THR A 55 18.04 15.29 15.50
N TRP A 56 16.90 14.71 15.09
CA TRP A 56 16.63 13.27 15.07
C TRP A 56 17.29 12.57 13.87
N ARG A 57 18.57 12.85 13.61
CA ARG A 57 19.32 12.25 12.48
C ARG A 57 19.99 10.94 12.87
N GLY A 58 20.27 10.12 11.85
CA GLY A 58 20.98 8.85 12.01
C GLY A 58 20.08 7.66 12.30
N ASN A 59 18.77 7.82 12.11
CA ASN A 59 17.81 6.71 12.16
C ASN A 59 17.96 5.81 10.92
N ALA A 60 17.70 4.51 11.09
CA ALA A 60 17.71 3.54 10.01
C ALA A 60 16.49 2.62 10.08
N ILE A 61 15.74 2.55 8.99
CA ILE A 61 14.59 1.66 8.78
C ILE A 61 15.01 0.67 7.69
N ARG A 62 15.49 -0.51 8.11
CA ARG A 62 16.11 -1.46 7.17
C ARG A 62 15.49 -2.85 7.20
N ASN A 63 15.43 -3.46 6.03
CA ASN A 63 15.09 -4.88 5.84
C ASN A 63 13.71 -5.29 6.39
N ASN A 64 12.73 -4.40 6.39
CA ASN A 64 11.38 -4.73 6.87
C ASN A 64 10.45 -5.13 5.71
N PHE A 65 9.35 -5.79 6.03
CA PHE A 65 8.28 -6.10 5.09
C PHE A 65 6.97 -5.44 5.53
N PHE A 66 6.51 -4.46 4.76
CA PHE A 66 5.25 -3.74 5.00
C PHE A 66 4.21 -4.22 4.00
N HIS A 67 3.04 -4.67 4.46
CA HIS A 67 2.02 -5.10 3.51
C HIS A 67 0.57 -5.03 3.99
N HIS A 68 -0.35 -4.81 3.05
CA HIS A 68 -1.79 -4.70 3.32
C HIS A 68 -2.11 -3.60 4.35
N ILE A 69 -1.54 -2.42 4.14
CA ILE A 69 -1.91 -1.21 4.88
C ILE A 69 -3.06 -0.56 4.12
N ASN A 70 -4.11 -0.11 4.82
CA ASN A 70 -5.30 0.42 4.17
C ASN A 70 -5.11 1.87 3.70
N SER A 71 -5.85 2.29 2.67
CA SER A 71 -6.02 3.71 2.34
C SER A 71 -6.92 4.36 3.39
N GLY A 72 -6.43 5.43 4.02
CA GLY A 72 -7.29 6.33 4.77
C GLY A 72 -8.30 7.05 3.86
N SER A 73 -9.23 7.79 4.45
CA SER A 73 -10.39 8.32 3.73
C SER A 73 -10.13 9.61 2.91
N VAL A 74 -9.00 10.29 3.16
CA VAL A 74 -8.67 11.61 2.60
C VAL A 74 -7.19 11.69 2.19
N HIS A 75 -6.24 11.32 3.05
CA HIS A 75 -4.81 11.62 2.86
C HIS A 75 -3.92 10.40 2.51
N ASN A 76 -4.49 9.20 2.61
CA ASN A 76 -3.83 7.89 2.48
C ASN A 76 -2.78 7.61 3.57
N ASN A 77 -2.52 6.33 3.81
CA ASN A 77 -1.49 5.89 4.74
C ASN A 77 -0.21 5.47 4.02
N SER A 78 0.90 5.53 4.75
CA SER A 78 2.24 5.21 4.26
C SER A 78 2.85 4.00 4.96
N ALA A 79 3.74 3.26 4.31
CA ALA A 79 4.57 2.29 5.03
C ALA A 79 5.60 3.01 5.90
N VAL A 80 6.37 3.93 5.31
CA VAL A 80 7.29 4.81 6.04
C VAL A 80 6.91 6.26 5.80
N TYR A 81 6.57 6.98 6.88
CA TYR A 81 6.24 8.40 6.87
C TYR A 81 7.29 9.18 7.66
N LEU A 82 8.20 9.81 6.91
CA LEU A 82 9.15 10.79 7.39
C LEU A 82 8.49 12.17 7.28
N ASP A 83 7.69 12.47 8.28
CA ASP A 83 6.78 13.60 8.31
C ASP A 83 7.48 14.92 8.65
N ASP A 84 6.88 16.03 8.24
CA ASP A 84 7.21 17.38 8.67
C ASP A 84 8.71 17.64 8.93
N MET A 85 9.48 17.79 7.86
CA MET A 85 10.89 18.15 7.86
C MET A 85 11.81 17.13 8.55
N MET A 86 11.40 15.87 8.68
CA MET A 86 12.26 14.79 9.14
C MET A 86 13.52 14.65 8.26
N CYS A 87 14.70 14.56 8.87
CA CYS A 87 15.97 14.58 8.13
C CYS A 87 16.91 13.43 8.46
N GLY A 88 17.81 13.14 7.54
CA GLY A 88 18.96 12.25 7.78
C GLY A 88 18.59 10.84 8.20
N THR A 89 17.46 10.31 7.70
CA THR A 89 17.02 8.94 7.94
C THR A 89 17.36 8.06 6.74
N GLU A 90 17.90 6.87 7.01
CA GLU A 90 18.11 5.84 6.00
C GLU A 90 16.93 4.86 5.98
N VAL A 91 16.34 4.66 4.81
CA VAL A 91 15.25 3.72 4.56
C VAL A 91 15.73 2.78 3.46
N ALA A 92 16.22 1.60 3.84
CA ALA A 92 16.92 0.73 2.89
C ALA A 92 16.60 -0.75 2.99
N GLY A 93 16.50 -1.42 1.83
CA GLY A 93 16.28 -2.87 1.79
C GLY A 93 14.90 -3.30 2.25
N ASN A 94 13.91 -2.41 2.30
CA ASN A 94 12.55 -2.78 2.71
C ASN A 94 11.76 -3.34 1.53
N VAL A 95 10.83 -4.25 1.80
CA VAL A 95 9.82 -4.71 0.85
C VAL A 95 8.48 -4.11 1.26
N ILE A 96 7.76 -3.53 0.31
CA ILE A 96 6.47 -2.86 0.53
C ILE A 96 5.49 -3.40 -0.49
N TYR A 97 4.37 -3.96 -0.05
CA TYR A 97 3.41 -4.64 -0.91
C TYR A 97 1.97 -4.25 -0.60
N ARG A 98 1.22 -3.77 -1.61
CA ARG A 98 -0.18 -3.33 -1.43
C ARG A 98 -0.33 -2.33 -0.29
N VAL A 99 0.38 -1.22 -0.44
CA VAL A 99 0.32 -0.07 0.45
C VAL A 99 -0.01 1.17 -0.40
N PRO A 100 -0.97 2.02 0.00
CA PRO A 100 -1.34 3.21 -0.75
C PRO A 100 -0.14 4.10 -1.07
N ARG A 101 0.68 4.41 -0.06
CA ARG A 101 1.94 5.14 -0.23
C ARG A 101 3.11 4.33 0.31
N GLY A 102 4.09 4.00 -0.52
CA GLY A 102 5.25 3.25 -0.04
C GLY A 102 6.07 4.09 0.93
N HIS A 103 6.59 5.21 0.45
CA HIS A 103 7.33 6.16 1.27
C HIS A 103 6.76 7.57 1.16
N LEU A 104 6.75 8.30 2.28
CA LEU A 104 6.49 9.72 2.33
C LEU A 104 7.63 10.44 3.03
N VAL A 105 8.18 11.44 2.36
CA VAL A 105 9.12 12.41 2.95
C VAL A 105 8.49 13.79 2.82
N GLY A 106 8.01 14.32 3.94
CA GLY A 106 7.31 15.59 3.99
C GLY A 106 8.25 16.77 4.22
N GLY A 107 8.81 17.38 3.17
CA GLY A 107 9.66 18.57 3.30
C GLY A 107 11.00 18.34 4.00
N GLY A 108 11.35 17.09 4.30
CA GLY A 108 12.59 16.66 4.93
C GLY A 108 13.79 16.73 3.99
N ARG A 109 15.01 16.69 4.54
CA ARG A 109 16.27 16.71 3.79
C ARG A 109 17.27 15.66 4.23
N ASP A 110 18.21 15.33 3.35
CA ASP A 110 19.26 14.34 3.59
C ASP A 110 18.78 12.91 3.89
N ASN A 111 17.55 12.56 3.53
CA ASN A 111 17.05 11.20 3.70
C ASN A 111 17.55 10.30 2.55
N ILE A 112 17.83 9.04 2.85
CA ILE A 112 18.34 8.07 1.88
C ILE A 112 17.34 6.93 1.75
N LEU A 113 16.64 6.87 0.62
CA LEU A 113 15.70 5.81 0.26
C LEU A 113 16.36 4.94 -0.82
N GLU A 114 16.95 3.82 -0.40
CA GLU A 114 17.81 3.01 -1.29
C GLU A 114 17.46 1.52 -1.24
N ASN A 115 17.51 0.83 -2.39
CA ASN A 115 17.45 -0.63 -2.42
C ASN A 115 16.14 -1.22 -1.87
N ASN A 116 15.04 -0.46 -1.93
CA ASN A 116 13.71 -0.92 -1.53
C ASN A 116 12.98 -1.57 -2.72
N ILE A 117 12.07 -2.50 -2.41
CA ILE A 117 11.17 -3.13 -3.37
C ILE A 117 9.75 -2.69 -3.02
N MET A 118 9.07 -1.99 -3.92
CA MET A 118 7.68 -1.58 -3.81
C MET A 118 6.86 -2.30 -4.86
N VAL A 119 5.76 -2.92 -4.46
CA VAL A 119 4.92 -3.77 -5.32
C VAL A 119 3.45 -3.43 -5.12
N ASP A 120 2.74 -3.17 -6.20
CA ASP A 120 1.30 -2.85 -6.19
C ASP A 120 0.96 -1.69 -5.23
N CYS A 121 1.80 -0.65 -5.20
CA CYS A 121 1.56 0.59 -4.45
C CYS A 121 0.89 1.65 -5.34
N LEU A 122 -0.11 2.38 -4.83
CA LEU A 122 -0.74 3.47 -5.59
C LEU A 122 0.28 4.58 -5.86
N VAL A 123 1.05 4.97 -4.84
CA VAL A 123 2.19 5.89 -4.96
C VAL A 123 3.40 5.21 -4.31
N PRO A 124 4.43 4.79 -5.07
CA PRO A 124 5.57 4.08 -4.49
C PRO A 124 6.38 4.99 -3.56
N VAL A 125 6.53 6.26 -3.91
CA VAL A 125 7.23 7.27 -3.11
C VAL A 125 6.65 8.66 -3.39
N ALA A 126 6.55 9.49 -2.35
CA ALA A 126 6.30 10.91 -2.45
C ALA A 126 7.32 11.69 -1.58
N ILE A 127 8.08 12.59 -2.21
CA ILE A 127 8.98 13.52 -1.50
C ILE A 127 8.55 14.94 -1.87
N ASP A 128 7.99 15.66 -0.91
CA ASP A 128 7.45 17.01 -1.13
C ASP A 128 8.33 18.12 -0.54
N ASN A 129 7.96 19.37 -0.81
CA ASN A 129 8.61 20.59 -0.33
C ASN A 129 7.72 21.36 0.64
N ARG A 130 6.89 20.68 1.46
CA ARG A 130 5.85 21.33 2.30
C ARG A 130 6.35 22.45 3.21
N ALA A 131 7.62 22.36 3.64
CA ALA A 131 8.27 23.37 4.47
C ALA A 131 8.50 24.71 3.75
N MET A 132 8.46 24.72 2.41
CA MET A 132 8.50 25.94 1.60
C MET A 132 7.10 26.53 1.34
N GLY A 133 6.05 25.79 1.70
CA GLY A 133 4.65 26.15 1.48
C GLY A 133 3.87 26.16 2.78
N TRP A 134 2.79 25.38 2.82
CA TRP A 134 1.81 25.40 3.91
C TRP A 134 2.39 25.07 5.29
N ALA A 135 3.45 24.24 5.36
CA ALA A 135 4.09 23.84 6.62
C ALA A 135 5.25 24.76 7.02
N GLY A 136 5.53 25.83 6.28
CA GLY A 136 6.69 26.69 6.50
C GLY A 136 6.70 27.42 7.85
N TYR A 137 5.53 27.59 8.47
CA TYR A 137 5.44 28.18 9.81
C TYR A 137 6.18 27.37 10.89
N HIS A 138 6.39 26.06 10.69
CA HIS A 138 7.15 25.22 11.61
C HIS A 138 8.66 25.53 11.60
N VAL A 139 9.21 26.01 10.47
CA VAL A 139 10.65 26.20 10.26
C VAL A 139 11.24 27.18 11.28
N GLY A 140 10.62 28.35 11.45
CA GLY A 140 11.07 29.38 12.38
C GLY A 140 10.54 29.22 13.81
N THR A 141 9.70 28.20 14.07
CA THR A 141 9.10 27.95 15.38
C THR A 141 9.56 26.59 15.90
N THR A 142 8.71 25.56 15.84
CA THR A 142 8.96 24.22 16.40
C THR A 142 10.33 23.66 16.00
N MET A 143 10.69 23.75 14.72
CA MET A 143 11.95 23.19 14.22
C MET A 143 13.16 23.95 14.78
N LYS A 144 13.10 25.28 14.80
CA LYS A 144 14.17 26.13 15.33
C LYS A 144 14.33 25.98 16.84
N ASP A 145 13.22 25.94 17.57
CA ASP A 145 13.20 25.77 19.03
C ASP A 145 13.81 24.43 19.45
N LEU A 146 13.55 23.36 18.69
CA LEU A 146 14.16 22.05 18.94
C LEU A 146 15.64 22.03 18.57
N LEU A 147 16.02 22.66 17.45
CA LEU A 147 17.41 22.80 17.06
C LEU A 147 18.25 23.52 18.13
N ASP A 148 17.73 24.61 18.70
CA ASP A 148 18.43 25.42 19.71
C ASP A 148 18.65 24.71 21.05
N LYS A 149 17.85 23.68 21.34
CA LYS A 149 18.04 22.84 22.54
C LYS A 149 19.22 21.89 22.42
N MET A 150 19.76 21.70 21.21
CA MET A 150 20.81 20.72 20.94
C MET A 150 22.14 21.40 20.58
N PRO A 151 23.29 20.94 21.10
CA PRO A 151 24.59 21.55 20.84
C PRO A 151 25.14 21.13 19.47
N VAL A 152 24.39 21.37 18.39
CA VAL A 152 24.64 20.81 17.04
C VAL A 152 25.97 21.23 16.41
N ARG A 153 26.56 22.34 16.89
CA ARG A 153 27.87 22.85 16.44
C ARG A 153 29.06 22.27 17.19
N GLN A 154 28.83 21.53 18.27
CA GLN A 154 29.88 20.96 19.10
C GLN A 154 30.01 19.45 18.82
N ALA A 155 31.18 18.88 19.08
CA ALA A 155 31.35 17.43 19.06
C ALA A 155 30.48 16.79 20.18
N PRO A 156 29.88 15.61 19.95
CA PRO A 156 30.03 14.74 18.77
C PRO A 156 29.14 15.13 17.58
N TRP A 157 28.18 16.05 17.74
CA TRP A 157 27.17 16.38 16.74
C TRP A 157 27.76 16.96 15.45
N SER A 158 28.64 17.96 15.54
CA SER A 158 29.22 18.60 14.34
C SER A 158 30.13 17.68 13.55
N VAL A 159 30.75 16.69 14.21
CA VAL A 159 31.61 15.69 13.56
C VAL A 159 30.76 14.59 12.92
N ARG A 160 29.74 14.08 13.63
CA ARG A 160 28.89 12.98 13.13
C ARG A 160 27.86 13.44 12.10
N TYR A 161 27.32 14.65 12.25
CA TYR A 161 26.27 15.24 11.43
C TYR A 161 26.65 16.65 10.95
N PRO A 162 27.68 16.79 10.10
CA PRO A 162 28.17 18.11 9.68
C PRO A 162 27.10 18.96 8.96
N ARG A 163 26.17 18.33 8.24
CA ARG A 163 25.05 19.03 7.59
C ARG A 163 23.99 19.56 8.58
N LEU A 164 23.91 18.99 9.79
CA LEU A 164 23.03 19.51 10.85
C LEU A 164 23.62 20.78 11.48
N ALA A 165 24.94 20.85 11.64
CA ALA A 165 25.61 21.95 12.34
C ALA A 165 25.38 23.34 11.70
N GLY A 166 25.17 23.37 10.38
CA GLY A 166 24.89 24.58 9.59
C GLY A 166 23.51 24.61 8.95
N ILE A 167 22.56 23.78 9.41
CA ILE A 167 21.24 23.68 8.77
C ILE A 167 20.47 25.01 8.81
N TRP A 168 20.68 25.82 9.85
CA TRP A 168 19.97 27.09 10.04
C TRP A 168 20.50 28.19 9.10
N GLU A 169 21.80 28.21 8.85
CA GLU A 169 22.46 29.20 7.99
C GLU A 169 22.30 28.93 6.49
N ASP A 170 21.88 27.72 6.12
CA ASP A 170 21.55 27.34 4.75
C ASP A 170 20.11 27.79 4.42
N GLU A 171 19.41 27.06 3.55
CA GLU A 171 17.99 27.20 3.28
C GLU A 171 17.22 26.09 4.04
N PRO A 172 16.88 26.26 5.33
CA PRO A 172 16.39 25.18 6.19
C PRO A 172 15.06 24.55 5.73
N ALA A 173 14.26 25.30 4.96
CA ALA A 173 12.99 24.83 4.40
C ALA A 173 13.15 23.98 3.14
N VAL A 174 14.29 24.05 2.44
CA VAL A 174 14.45 23.38 1.14
C VAL A 174 14.81 21.89 1.36
N PRO A 175 14.13 20.94 0.69
CA PRO A 175 14.31 19.49 0.90
C PRO A 175 15.56 18.94 0.18
N LYS A 176 16.73 19.52 0.46
CA LYS A 176 17.99 19.24 -0.23
C LYS A 176 18.55 17.85 0.11
N GLY A 177 19.38 17.31 -0.78
CA GLY A 177 20.24 16.16 -0.48
C GLY A 177 19.50 14.84 -0.22
N ASN A 178 18.20 14.77 -0.50
CA ASN A 178 17.47 13.50 -0.48
C ASN A 178 17.97 12.60 -1.61
N VAL A 179 18.06 11.31 -1.34
CA VAL A 179 18.51 10.29 -2.29
C VAL A 179 17.41 9.26 -2.45
N PHE A 180 16.95 9.03 -3.68
CA PHE A 180 16.06 7.94 -4.05
C PHE A 180 16.72 7.13 -5.17
N ARG A 181 17.38 6.02 -4.82
CA ARG A 181 18.14 5.25 -5.81
C ARG A 181 18.10 3.74 -5.64
N LYS A 182 18.33 3.01 -6.73
CA LYS A 182 18.39 1.54 -6.72
C LYS A 182 17.12 0.89 -6.18
N ASN A 183 15.96 1.50 -6.38
CA ASN A 183 14.69 0.96 -5.92
C ASN A 183 13.98 0.21 -7.05
N LEU A 184 13.24 -0.83 -6.71
CA LEU A 184 12.36 -1.56 -7.64
C LEU A 184 10.91 -1.14 -7.36
N MET A 185 10.22 -0.66 -8.38
CA MET A 185 8.81 -0.26 -8.35
C MET A 185 8.05 -1.12 -9.35
N VAL A 186 7.31 -2.10 -8.84
CA VAL A 186 6.66 -3.15 -9.62
C VAL A 186 5.16 -2.95 -9.58
N ARG A 187 4.54 -2.67 -10.74
CA ARG A 187 3.10 -2.40 -10.88
C ARG A 187 2.60 -1.31 -9.91
N CYS A 188 3.43 -0.31 -9.67
CA CYS A 188 3.06 0.86 -8.88
C CYS A 188 2.49 1.97 -9.77
N GLY A 189 1.82 2.95 -9.17
CA GLY A 189 1.61 4.24 -9.82
C GLY A 189 2.91 5.07 -9.91
N ALA A 190 2.80 6.30 -10.40
CA ALA A 190 3.96 7.15 -10.61
C ALA A 190 4.57 7.64 -9.29
N PRO A 191 5.91 7.67 -9.15
CA PRO A 191 6.57 8.35 -8.03
C PRO A 191 6.36 9.86 -8.11
N GLN A 192 6.36 10.53 -6.95
CA GLN A 192 6.09 11.96 -6.83
C GLN A 192 7.26 12.68 -6.18
N PHE A 193 7.80 13.70 -6.86
CA PHE A 193 8.92 14.49 -6.36
C PHE A 193 8.65 15.98 -6.58
N ALA A 194 8.86 16.80 -5.56
CA ALA A 194 8.91 18.25 -5.72
C ALA A 194 10.12 18.66 -6.56
N ALA A 195 10.04 19.82 -7.22
CA ALA A 195 11.08 20.31 -8.12
C ALA A 195 12.44 20.46 -7.41
N GLU A 196 12.45 20.93 -6.17
CA GLU A 196 13.66 21.10 -5.37
C GLU A 196 14.31 19.78 -4.99
N VAL A 197 13.52 18.71 -4.83
CA VAL A 197 14.05 17.35 -4.58
C VAL A 197 14.80 16.85 -5.81
N ILE A 198 14.26 17.09 -7.01
CA ILE A 198 14.92 16.74 -8.27
C ILE A 198 16.18 17.59 -8.46
N ARG A 199 16.09 18.91 -8.19
CA ARG A 199 17.19 19.87 -8.38
C ARG A 199 18.36 19.62 -7.43
N ASP A 200 18.07 19.41 -6.14
CA ASP A 200 19.08 19.40 -5.07
C ASP A 200 19.32 18.00 -4.47
N GLY A 201 18.68 16.97 -5.03
CA GLY A 201 18.77 15.59 -4.57
C GLY A 201 19.41 14.66 -5.59
N THR A 202 19.17 13.36 -5.43
CA THR A 202 19.63 12.32 -6.36
C THR A 202 18.51 11.32 -6.59
N ILE A 203 18.00 11.25 -7.83
CA ILE A 203 17.04 10.26 -8.28
C ILE A 203 17.72 9.46 -9.39
N ALA A 204 18.15 8.24 -9.11
CA ALA A 204 19.01 7.49 -10.02
C ALA A 204 18.83 5.98 -9.89
N ASP A 205 19.15 5.23 -10.94
CA ASP A 205 19.26 3.77 -10.92
C ASP A 205 18.00 3.03 -10.41
N ASN A 206 16.80 3.60 -10.56
CA ASN A 206 15.56 2.93 -10.16
C ASN A 206 14.96 2.15 -11.33
N LEU A 207 14.23 1.07 -11.06
CA LEU A 207 13.47 0.33 -12.06
C LEU A 207 11.98 0.44 -11.80
N GLU A 208 11.26 1.02 -12.75
CA GLU A 208 9.80 0.97 -12.84
C GLU A 208 9.41 -0.10 -13.86
N THR A 209 8.54 -1.05 -13.47
CA THR A 209 8.14 -2.16 -14.35
C THR A 209 6.71 -2.64 -14.06
N GLY A 210 5.97 -3.00 -15.11
CA GLY A 210 4.71 -3.74 -14.97
C GLY A 210 4.89 -5.26 -14.85
N ASP A 211 6.04 -5.77 -15.32
CA ASP A 211 6.35 -7.19 -15.37
C ASP A 211 6.95 -7.71 -14.05
N ASP A 212 6.91 -9.03 -13.86
CA ASP A 212 7.62 -9.70 -12.76
C ASP A 212 9.14 -9.46 -12.89
N PRO A 213 9.79 -8.79 -11.92
CA PRO A 213 11.22 -8.53 -11.95
C PRO A 213 12.09 -9.79 -11.73
N GLY A 214 11.47 -10.93 -11.43
CA GLY A 214 12.14 -12.18 -11.10
C GLY A 214 11.94 -12.63 -9.65
N PHE A 215 10.76 -12.36 -9.08
CA PHE A 215 10.39 -12.82 -7.74
C PHE A 215 10.31 -14.35 -7.67
N ALA A 216 10.69 -14.94 -6.54
CA ALA A 216 10.64 -16.39 -6.34
C ALA A 216 9.19 -16.92 -6.48
N ASP A 217 8.23 -16.30 -5.77
CA ASP A 217 6.81 -16.60 -5.93
C ASP A 217 5.95 -15.43 -5.40
N LEU A 218 5.54 -14.54 -6.31
CA LEU A 218 4.69 -13.41 -5.97
C LEU A 218 3.34 -13.82 -5.35
N ARG A 219 2.74 -14.94 -5.80
CA ARG A 219 1.42 -15.38 -5.30
C ARG A 219 1.50 -15.79 -3.84
N ARG A 220 2.62 -16.38 -3.43
CA ARG A 220 2.89 -16.75 -2.04
C ARG A 220 3.48 -15.62 -1.20
N MET A 221 3.58 -14.40 -1.77
CA MET A 221 4.27 -13.25 -1.19
C MET A 221 5.75 -13.54 -0.86
N ASP A 222 6.39 -14.32 -1.71
CA ASP A 222 7.83 -14.56 -1.68
C ASP A 222 8.54 -13.62 -2.66
N PHE A 223 9.02 -12.50 -2.10
CA PHE A 223 9.69 -11.43 -2.82
C PHE A 223 11.22 -11.62 -2.90
N ASN A 224 11.75 -12.79 -2.54
CA ASN A 224 13.14 -13.09 -2.85
C ASN A 224 13.35 -12.99 -4.37
N LEU A 225 14.49 -12.45 -4.80
CA LEU A 225 14.86 -12.41 -6.21
C LEU A 225 15.65 -13.67 -6.55
N ARG A 226 15.27 -14.33 -7.65
CA ARG A 226 16.05 -15.45 -8.19
C ARG A 226 17.43 -14.95 -8.65
N GLY A 227 18.42 -15.84 -8.68
CA GLY A 227 19.79 -15.47 -9.07
C GLY A 227 19.90 -14.91 -10.51
N ASP A 228 18.96 -15.26 -11.37
CA ASP A 228 18.83 -14.81 -12.76
C ASP A 228 17.78 -13.71 -12.94
N ALA A 229 17.27 -13.11 -11.85
CA ALA A 229 16.22 -12.12 -11.89
C ALA A 229 16.60 -10.91 -12.77
N ALA A 230 15.68 -10.51 -13.65
CA ALA A 230 15.88 -9.39 -14.58
C ALA A 230 16.19 -8.07 -13.84
N ALA A 231 15.63 -7.86 -12.64
CA ALA A 231 15.93 -6.69 -11.83
C ALA A 231 17.43 -6.57 -11.46
N LEU A 232 18.13 -7.69 -11.24
CA LEU A 232 19.56 -7.67 -10.88
C LEU A 232 20.44 -7.20 -12.05
N GLN A 233 19.97 -7.38 -13.28
CA GLN A 233 20.65 -6.89 -14.49
C GLN A 233 20.30 -5.43 -14.78
N LYS A 234 19.02 -5.07 -14.60
CA LYS A 234 18.49 -3.73 -14.92
C LYS A 234 18.87 -2.67 -13.88
N VAL A 235 19.17 -3.07 -12.64
CA VAL A 235 19.61 -2.16 -11.56
C VAL A 235 20.99 -2.60 -11.05
N PRO A 236 22.08 -2.11 -11.66
CA PRO A 236 23.43 -2.46 -11.25
C PRO A 236 23.70 -2.15 -9.77
N GLY A 237 24.20 -3.15 -9.05
CA GLY A 237 24.50 -3.04 -7.64
C GLY A 237 23.27 -3.06 -6.71
N PHE A 238 22.08 -3.40 -7.22
CA PHE A 238 20.97 -3.82 -6.37
C PHE A 238 21.38 -5.04 -5.55
N ARG A 239 21.15 -4.97 -4.25
CA ARG A 239 21.43 -6.06 -3.31
C ARG A 239 20.11 -6.76 -3.01
N PRO A 240 19.96 -8.07 -3.27
CA PRO A 240 18.79 -8.80 -2.85
C PRO A 240 18.48 -8.55 -1.37
N VAL A 241 17.25 -8.15 -1.07
CA VAL A 241 16.78 -8.03 0.31
C VAL A 241 16.86 -9.42 0.95
N PRO A 242 17.37 -9.57 2.18
CA PRO A 242 17.40 -10.86 2.87
C PRO A 242 15.99 -11.26 3.34
N PHE A 243 15.05 -11.39 2.40
CA PHE A 243 13.62 -11.46 2.64
C PHE A 243 13.26 -12.67 3.49
N ASP A 244 13.95 -13.80 3.29
CA ASP A 244 13.83 -14.98 4.14
C ASP A 244 13.97 -14.68 5.62
N ARG A 245 14.81 -13.71 6.00
CA ARG A 245 15.10 -13.34 7.40
C ARG A 245 14.06 -12.40 8.03
N ILE A 246 13.02 -11.98 7.29
CA ILE A 246 12.02 -11.01 7.77
C ILE A 246 10.81 -11.70 8.42
N GLY A 247 10.27 -11.17 9.50
CA GLY A 247 9.04 -11.65 10.14
C GLY A 247 9.27 -12.72 11.22
N LEU A 248 8.18 -13.35 11.68
CA LEU A 248 8.24 -14.30 12.80
C LEU A 248 9.04 -15.55 12.43
N ARG A 249 10.04 -15.86 13.25
CA ARG A 249 10.84 -17.08 13.17
C ARG A 249 10.81 -17.84 14.48
N THR A 250 11.02 -19.14 14.41
CA THR A 250 11.26 -19.93 15.62
C THR A 250 12.65 -19.62 16.18
N ASP A 251 12.74 -19.56 17.50
CA ASP A 251 13.98 -19.39 18.26
C ASP A 251 13.83 -20.03 19.65
N ALA A 252 14.84 -19.88 20.52
CA ALA A 252 14.83 -20.46 21.87
C ALA A 252 13.66 -19.98 22.75
N TYR A 253 13.04 -18.84 22.43
CA TYR A 253 11.93 -18.23 23.15
C TYR A 253 10.60 -18.33 22.39
N ARG A 254 10.65 -18.63 21.09
CA ARG A 254 9.50 -18.90 20.22
C ARG A 254 9.65 -20.29 19.59
N PRO A 255 9.27 -21.37 20.28
CA PRO A 255 9.47 -22.73 19.76
C PRO A 255 8.56 -23.06 18.57
N SER A 256 7.43 -22.37 18.42
CA SER A 256 6.49 -22.54 17.31
C SER A 256 5.98 -21.20 16.80
N LEU A 257 5.62 -21.15 15.51
CA LEU A 257 4.95 -20.00 14.91
C LEU A 257 3.43 -20.11 15.10
N PRO A 258 2.71 -18.98 15.23
CA PRO A 258 1.26 -19.00 15.18
C PRO A 258 0.80 -19.52 13.81
N PRO A 259 -0.33 -20.25 13.74
CA PRO A 259 -0.89 -20.68 12.47
C PRO A 259 -1.23 -19.46 11.62
N ARG A 260 -0.81 -19.46 10.36
CA ARG A 260 -1.18 -18.41 9.41
C ARG A 260 -2.46 -18.78 8.67
N ARG A 261 -3.30 -17.77 8.51
CA ARG A 261 -4.53 -17.86 7.72
C ARG A 261 -4.19 -18.03 6.24
N PRO A 262 -4.80 -18.97 5.51
CA PRO A 262 -4.67 -19.00 4.05
C PRO A 262 -5.35 -17.77 3.43
N VAL A 263 -5.01 -17.45 2.18
CA VAL A 263 -5.59 -16.32 1.44
C VAL A 263 -6.48 -16.85 0.34
N LEU A 264 -7.73 -16.35 0.28
CA LEU A 264 -8.61 -16.64 -0.85
C LEU A 264 -8.32 -15.65 -1.97
N ASN A 265 -8.05 -16.15 -3.17
CA ASN A 265 -7.61 -15.35 -4.31
C ASN A 265 -8.38 -15.75 -5.59
N PRO A 266 -9.12 -14.83 -6.23
CA PRO A 266 -9.38 -13.46 -5.78
C PRO A 266 -10.13 -13.43 -4.44
N ALA A 267 -10.03 -12.31 -3.73
CA ALA A 267 -10.77 -12.11 -2.48
C ALA A 267 -12.28 -12.28 -2.70
N PRO A 268 -13.07 -12.66 -1.68
CA PRO A 268 -14.51 -12.84 -1.80
C PRO A 268 -15.21 -11.62 -2.41
N HIS A 269 -15.98 -11.83 -3.49
CA HIS A 269 -16.71 -10.79 -4.21
C HIS A 269 -17.86 -11.40 -5.04
N THR A 270 -18.63 -10.53 -5.70
CA THR A 270 -19.67 -10.92 -6.65
C THR A 270 -19.08 -11.32 -7.99
N PHE A 271 -19.50 -12.45 -8.56
CA PHE A 271 -19.02 -12.94 -9.86
C PHE A 271 -20.17 -13.33 -10.80
N VAL A 272 -19.91 -13.30 -12.11
CA VAL A 272 -20.88 -13.67 -13.16
C VAL A 272 -20.55 -15.05 -13.71
N ASP A 273 -21.57 -15.90 -13.79
CA ASP A 273 -21.55 -17.29 -14.27
C ASP A 273 -20.63 -18.23 -13.46
N ASP A 274 -19.32 -18.04 -13.55
CA ASP A 274 -18.35 -18.84 -12.81
C ASP A 274 -17.09 -18.06 -12.44
N ILE A 275 -16.42 -18.55 -11.39
CA ILE A 275 -15.17 -18.01 -10.90
C ILE A 275 -14.23 -19.14 -10.49
N GLU A 276 -12.95 -18.98 -10.80
CA GLU A 276 -11.88 -19.82 -10.27
C GLU A 276 -11.22 -19.14 -9.07
N ILE A 277 -11.11 -19.88 -7.96
CA ILE A 277 -10.53 -19.41 -6.70
C ILE A 277 -9.34 -20.26 -6.35
N ALA A 278 -8.18 -19.63 -6.23
CA ALA A 278 -7.01 -20.19 -5.58
C ALA A 278 -7.08 -19.95 -4.06
N ILE A 279 -6.60 -20.92 -3.29
CA ILE A 279 -6.38 -20.78 -1.85
C ILE A 279 -4.88 -20.81 -1.62
N ASP A 280 -4.30 -19.63 -1.45
CA ASP A 280 -2.86 -19.44 -1.38
C ASP A 280 -2.36 -19.58 0.07
N LEU A 281 -1.28 -20.34 0.23
CA LEU A 281 -0.60 -20.49 1.50
C LEU A 281 0.39 -19.33 1.67
N GLN A 282 0.25 -18.58 2.76
CA GLN A 282 1.19 -17.50 3.06
C GLN A 282 2.58 -18.05 3.40
N ARG A 283 3.62 -17.25 3.15
CA ARG A 283 5.00 -17.50 3.62
C ARG A 283 5.04 -17.90 5.10
N HIS A 284 5.93 -18.83 5.44
CA HIS A 284 6.10 -19.44 6.78
C HIS A 284 4.92 -20.26 7.30
N ALA A 285 3.84 -20.41 6.53
CA ALA A 285 2.80 -21.37 6.84
C ALA A 285 3.20 -22.75 6.30
N SER A 286 2.99 -23.77 7.11
CA SER A 286 3.22 -25.18 6.77
C SER A 286 2.00 -26.00 7.14
N GLY A 287 1.65 -26.99 6.33
CA GLY A 287 0.51 -27.85 6.55
C GLY A 287 -0.35 -28.04 5.32
N THR A 288 -1.39 -28.84 5.48
CA THR A 288 -2.38 -29.14 4.45
C THR A 288 -3.54 -28.14 4.54
N ILE A 289 -3.84 -27.45 3.44
CA ILE A 289 -5.03 -26.60 3.35
C ILE A 289 -6.28 -27.50 3.27
N ARG A 290 -7.22 -27.24 4.17
CA ARG A 290 -8.54 -27.89 4.23
C ARG A 290 -9.63 -26.85 4.04
N TYR A 291 -10.70 -27.18 3.34
CA TYR A 291 -11.75 -26.22 3.02
C TYR A 291 -13.16 -26.80 3.09
N THR A 292 -14.15 -25.91 3.15
CA THR A 292 -15.59 -26.18 3.02
C THR A 292 -16.22 -25.13 2.11
N LEU A 293 -17.36 -25.48 1.51
CA LEU A 293 -18.10 -24.63 0.57
C LEU A 293 -19.51 -24.29 1.08
N ASP A 294 -19.81 -24.66 2.32
CA ASP A 294 -21.12 -24.51 2.96
C ASP A 294 -21.04 -23.62 4.22
N GLY A 295 -19.90 -22.96 4.46
CA GLY A 295 -19.69 -22.12 5.63
C GLY A 295 -19.39 -22.85 6.94
N ARG A 296 -19.38 -24.18 6.97
CA ARG A 296 -18.93 -24.93 8.17
C ARG A 296 -17.44 -24.78 8.38
N GLU A 297 -16.96 -24.85 9.61
CA GLU A 297 -15.52 -24.83 9.88
C GLU A 297 -14.84 -26.07 9.26
N PRO A 298 -13.77 -25.90 8.47
CA PRO A 298 -13.02 -27.05 7.97
C PRO A 298 -12.36 -27.81 9.12
N GLY A 299 -12.43 -29.15 9.11
CA GLY A 299 -11.76 -30.03 10.05
C GLY A 299 -10.61 -30.82 9.41
N PRO A 300 -9.90 -31.68 10.16
CA PRO A 300 -8.86 -32.57 9.60
C PRO A 300 -9.38 -33.52 8.51
N THR A 301 -10.67 -33.86 8.57
CA THR A 301 -11.36 -34.74 7.62
C THR A 301 -12.03 -33.99 6.46
N SER A 302 -12.01 -32.65 6.46
CA SER A 302 -12.54 -31.87 5.35
C SER A 302 -11.73 -32.11 4.06
N PRO A 303 -12.29 -31.82 2.88
CA PRO A 303 -11.55 -31.89 1.62
C PRO A 303 -10.22 -31.16 1.67
N ARG A 304 -9.18 -31.80 1.14
CA ARG A 304 -7.85 -31.20 0.93
C ARG A 304 -7.91 -30.31 -0.32
N TYR A 305 -7.31 -29.13 -0.22
CA TYR A 305 -7.15 -28.24 -1.36
C TYR A 305 -5.87 -28.60 -2.13
N ASP A 306 -6.02 -29.04 -3.38
CA ASP A 306 -4.90 -29.44 -4.27
C ASP A 306 -4.86 -28.65 -5.59
N LYS A 307 -5.97 -28.00 -5.96
CA LYS A 307 -6.10 -27.21 -7.18
C LYS A 307 -7.17 -26.14 -7.01
N PRO A 308 -7.15 -25.07 -7.83
CA PRO A 308 -8.16 -24.03 -7.78
C PRO A 308 -9.59 -24.56 -7.83
N LEU A 309 -10.48 -23.90 -7.09
CA LEU A 309 -11.89 -24.23 -6.95
C LEU A 309 -12.70 -23.44 -7.97
N ARG A 310 -13.49 -24.12 -8.80
CA ARG A 310 -14.44 -23.46 -9.69
C ARG A 310 -15.81 -23.39 -9.02
N LEU A 311 -16.33 -22.17 -8.83
CA LEU A 311 -17.67 -21.93 -8.32
C LEU A 311 -18.58 -21.43 -9.42
N THR A 312 -19.83 -21.90 -9.43
CA THR A 312 -20.87 -21.50 -10.39
C THR A 312 -22.13 -20.94 -9.71
N ARG A 313 -22.12 -20.86 -8.38
CA ARG A 313 -23.23 -20.38 -7.54
C ARG A 313 -22.71 -19.68 -6.29
N SER A 314 -23.57 -18.90 -5.64
CA SER A 314 -23.22 -18.26 -4.38
C SER A 314 -22.78 -19.30 -3.36
N THR A 315 -21.62 -19.09 -2.75
CA THR A 315 -20.92 -20.08 -1.93
C THR A 315 -20.18 -19.38 -0.81
N ILE A 316 -20.28 -19.90 0.41
CA ILE A 316 -19.44 -19.47 1.54
C ILE A 316 -18.23 -20.40 1.58
N VAL A 317 -17.07 -19.86 1.21
CA VAL A 317 -15.81 -20.61 1.23
C VAL A 317 -15.15 -20.38 2.57
N ARG A 318 -14.83 -21.47 3.28
CA ARG A 318 -13.93 -21.42 4.45
C ARG A 318 -12.74 -22.31 4.22
N ALA A 319 -11.56 -21.87 4.64
CA ALA A 319 -10.34 -22.63 4.50
C ALA A 319 -9.41 -22.40 5.68
N ARG A 320 -8.71 -23.44 6.13
CA ARG A 320 -7.66 -23.30 7.16
C ARG A 320 -6.49 -24.21 6.83
N VAL A 321 -5.34 -23.89 7.40
CA VAL A 321 -4.16 -24.76 7.35
C VAL A 321 -4.24 -25.73 8.52
N VAL A 322 -4.28 -27.03 8.22
CA VAL A 322 -4.15 -28.09 9.23
C VAL A 322 -2.68 -28.51 9.26
N PRO A 323 -1.99 -28.42 10.41
CA PRO A 323 -0.57 -28.79 10.51
C PRO A 323 -0.33 -30.25 10.11
N ASP A 324 0.80 -30.53 9.46
CA ASP A 324 1.19 -31.90 9.12
C ASP A 324 1.63 -32.70 10.37
N SER A 325 2.02 -31.99 11.43
CA SER A 325 2.40 -32.56 12.73
C SER A 325 2.04 -31.60 13.88
N GLY A 326 1.66 -32.14 15.04
CA GLY A 326 1.27 -31.36 16.23
C GLY A 326 -0.25 -31.28 16.42
N PRO A 327 -0.72 -30.70 17.54
CA PRO A 327 -2.15 -30.63 17.84
C PRO A 327 -2.88 -29.71 16.87
N ASP A 328 -4.01 -30.18 16.32
CA ASP A 328 -4.96 -29.32 15.60
C ASP A 328 -5.64 -28.38 16.60
N VAL A 329 -5.32 -27.10 16.50
CA VAL A 329 -5.91 -26.08 17.38
C VAL A 329 -7.28 -25.72 16.81
N ALA A 330 -8.35 -26.17 17.48
CA ALA A 330 -9.71 -25.73 17.19
C ALA A 330 -9.79 -24.19 17.21
N GLY A 331 -10.33 -23.58 16.15
CA GLY A 331 -10.34 -22.13 15.97
C GLY A 331 -9.06 -21.53 15.35
N ALA A 332 -8.14 -22.35 14.83
CA ALA A 332 -7.01 -21.87 14.03
C ALA A 332 -7.47 -20.90 12.92
N ALA A 333 -6.64 -19.89 12.63
CA ALA A 333 -6.99 -18.78 11.75
C ALA A 333 -7.54 -19.26 10.40
N ALA A 334 -8.86 -19.18 10.24
CA ALA A 334 -9.56 -19.63 9.05
C ALA A 334 -9.81 -18.45 8.09
N ALA A 335 -9.54 -18.68 6.82
CA ALA A 335 -10.13 -17.90 5.76
C ALA A 335 -11.61 -18.15 5.67
N SER A 336 -12.39 -17.09 5.48
CA SER A 336 -13.83 -17.16 5.29
C SER A 336 -14.25 -16.01 4.39
N GLY A 337 -15.20 -16.28 3.50
CA GLY A 337 -15.91 -15.24 2.79
C GLY A 337 -16.97 -15.76 1.85
N THR A 338 -17.89 -14.87 1.50
CA THR A 338 -19.02 -15.16 0.62
C THR A 338 -18.69 -14.72 -0.79
N TYR A 339 -18.69 -15.67 -1.72
CA TYR A 339 -18.72 -15.39 -3.15
C TYR A 339 -20.18 -15.39 -3.59
N THR A 340 -20.62 -14.30 -4.20
CA THR A 340 -22.01 -14.13 -4.60
C THR A 340 -22.11 -14.30 -6.11
N ALA A 341 -22.76 -15.36 -6.57
CA ALA A 341 -23.01 -15.53 -7.99
C ALA A 341 -24.15 -14.61 -8.43
N THR A 342 -23.98 -14.02 -9.60
CA THR A 342 -25.02 -13.29 -10.33
C THR A 342 -24.96 -13.65 -11.81
N HIS A 343 -25.93 -13.17 -12.58
CA HIS A 343 -26.02 -13.38 -14.01
C HIS A 343 -26.32 -12.05 -14.71
N LEU A 344 -25.88 -11.92 -15.96
CA LEU A 344 -26.18 -10.76 -16.79
C LEU A 344 -27.39 -11.09 -17.67
N GLY A 345 -28.44 -10.26 -17.65
CA GLY A 345 -29.63 -10.49 -18.47
C GLY A 345 -30.80 -9.55 -18.18
N PRO A 346 -31.95 -9.74 -18.86
CA PRO A 346 -33.16 -8.98 -18.57
C PRO A 346 -33.57 -9.13 -17.09
N GLY A 347 -33.63 -8.03 -16.34
CA GLY A 347 -33.96 -8.03 -14.92
C GLY A 347 -32.80 -8.39 -13.97
N ALA A 348 -31.59 -8.61 -14.48
CA ALA A 348 -30.40 -8.93 -13.68
C ALA A 348 -29.14 -8.23 -14.22
N GLY A 349 -28.40 -7.59 -13.32
CA GLY A 349 -27.16 -6.88 -13.66
C GLY A 349 -26.30 -6.67 -12.42
N ILE A 350 -25.10 -6.15 -12.63
CA ILE A 350 -24.22 -5.69 -11.56
C ILE A 350 -24.13 -4.18 -11.61
N TRP A 351 -24.30 -3.54 -10.46
CA TRP A 351 -24.02 -2.11 -10.33
C TRP A 351 -22.53 -1.92 -10.04
N LEU A 352 -21.90 -0.91 -10.64
CA LEU A 352 -20.51 -0.58 -10.32
C LEU A 352 -20.32 -0.21 -8.83
N SER A 353 -21.38 0.26 -8.16
CA SER A 353 -21.37 0.49 -6.72
C SER A 353 -21.29 -0.79 -5.88
N ASP A 354 -21.66 -1.94 -6.44
CA ASP A 354 -21.46 -3.26 -5.82
C ASP A 354 -20.04 -3.79 -6.03
N LEU A 355 -19.24 -3.15 -6.90
CA LEU A 355 -17.87 -3.52 -7.19
C LEU A 355 -16.88 -2.62 -6.46
N THR A 356 -15.74 -3.20 -6.08
CA THR A 356 -14.62 -2.45 -5.52
C THR A 356 -13.81 -1.80 -6.63
N ALA A 357 -13.78 -0.46 -6.62
CA ALA A 357 -12.88 0.32 -7.46
C ALA A 357 -11.42 0.05 -7.03
N VAL A 358 -10.54 -0.14 -8.00
CA VAL A 358 -9.10 -0.40 -7.81
C VAL A 358 -8.26 0.87 -7.82
N ASP A 359 -8.83 1.97 -8.31
CA ASP A 359 -8.20 3.29 -8.33
C ASP A 359 -9.30 4.35 -8.30
N VAL A 360 -9.17 5.36 -7.43
CA VAL A 360 -10.15 6.42 -7.23
C VAL A 360 -9.41 7.74 -6.97
N LEU A 361 -9.77 8.75 -7.74
CA LEU A 361 -9.40 10.15 -7.53
C LEU A 361 -10.69 10.96 -7.43
N ALA A 362 -11.02 11.45 -6.25
CA ALA A 362 -12.21 12.27 -6.03
C ALA A 362 -12.11 13.03 -4.72
N HIS A 363 -12.50 14.31 -4.73
CA HIS A 363 -12.63 15.11 -3.53
C HIS A 363 -13.69 14.49 -2.60
N GLY A 364 -13.30 14.15 -1.38
CA GLY A 364 -14.16 13.44 -0.42
C GLY A 364 -14.41 11.96 -0.76
N GLY A 365 -13.67 11.40 -1.74
CA GLY A 365 -13.73 10.01 -2.15
C GLY A 365 -14.94 9.64 -3.02
N LEU A 366 -14.97 8.39 -3.47
CA LEU A 366 -16.09 7.82 -4.22
C LEU A 366 -17.22 7.40 -3.27
N LYS A 367 -18.39 8.02 -3.39
CA LYS A 367 -19.60 7.59 -2.66
C LYS A 367 -20.32 6.49 -3.44
N ARG A 368 -20.77 5.46 -2.73
CA ARG A 368 -21.51 4.31 -3.29
C ARG A 368 -22.87 4.25 -2.64
N ASP A 369 -23.93 4.32 -3.45
CA ASP A 369 -25.34 4.29 -3.04
C ASP A 369 -25.74 5.40 -2.04
N LEU A 370 -24.87 6.39 -1.86
CA LEU A 370 -24.99 7.45 -0.87
C LEU A 370 -24.83 8.83 -1.52
N ASN A 371 -25.51 9.81 -0.96
CA ASN A 371 -25.33 11.22 -1.28
C ASN A 371 -23.96 11.73 -0.80
N TYR A 372 -23.65 12.98 -1.17
CA TYR A 372 -22.35 13.59 -0.87
C TYR A 372 -22.05 13.67 0.64
N ALA A 373 -23.07 13.92 1.46
CA ALA A 373 -22.96 13.97 2.90
C ALA A 373 -22.77 12.59 3.57
N GLY A 374 -22.91 11.50 2.81
CA GLY A 374 -22.77 10.12 3.29
C GLY A 374 -23.89 9.64 4.22
N LYS A 375 -25.02 10.37 4.30
CA LYS A 375 -26.09 10.15 5.30
C LYS A 375 -27.46 9.78 4.71
N GLY A 376 -27.57 9.70 3.39
CA GLY A 376 -28.84 9.39 2.73
C GLY A 376 -28.62 8.88 1.30
N PRO A 377 -29.68 8.42 0.63
CA PRO A 377 -29.56 7.85 -0.71
C PRO A 377 -29.10 8.92 -1.69
N LEU A 378 -28.41 8.47 -2.75
CA LEU A 378 -28.18 9.31 -3.91
C LEU A 378 -29.53 9.68 -4.53
N CYS A 379 -29.75 10.96 -4.85
CA CYS A 379 -30.99 11.40 -5.49
C CYS A 379 -30.69 12.04 -6.83
N LEU A 380 -31.50 11.72 -7.84
CA LEU A 380 -31.51 12.39 -9.13
C LEU A 380 -32.84 13.12 -9.31
N GLN A 381 -32.80 14.45 -9.49
CA GLN A 381 -34.00 15.29 -9.61
C GLN A 381 -35.02 15.08 -8.48
N GLY A 382 -34.52 14.87 -7.24
CA GLY A 382 -35.34 14.62 -6.06
C GLY A 382 -35.87 13.18 -5.92
N THR A 383 -35.63 12.30 -6.90
CA THR A 383 -35.96 10.87 -6.79
C THR A 383 -34.77 10.08 -6.24
N PRO A 384 -34.92 9.34 -5.13
CA PRO A 384 -33.88 8.46 -4.62
C PRO A 384 -33.54 7.35 -5.62
N LEU A 385 -32.25 7.10 -5.80
CA LEU A 385 -31.73 5.98 -6.56
C LEU A 385 -31.39 4.85 -5.59
N GLU A 386 -31.80 3.63 -5.93
CA GLU A 386 -31.45 2.42 -5.18
C GLU A 386 -29.93 2.15 -5.25
N LYS A 387 -29.33 2.42 -6.41
CA LYS A 387 -27.93 2.19 -6.70
C LYS A 387 -27.32 3.35 -7.47
N GLY A 388 -26.09 3.73 -7.11
CA GLY A 388 -25.41 4.81 -7.81
C GLY A 388 -24.00 5.11 -7.29
N LEU A 389 -23.26 5.84 -8.10
CA LEU A 389 -21.94 6.35 -7.75
C LEU A 389 -21.97 7.86 -7.78
N LEU A 390 -21.38 8.49 -6.78
CA LEU A 390 -21.16 9.93 -6.76
C LEU A 390 -19.69 10.21 -6.50
N MET A 391 -19.11 11.03 -7.35
CA MET A 391 -17.75 11.53 -7.19
C MET A 391 -17.74 13.03 -7.40
N CYS A 392 -17.01 13.74 -6.53
CA CYS A 392 -16.72 15.15 -6.74
C CYS A 392 -15.29 15.25 -7.29
N PRO A 393 -15.04 15.93 -8.42
CA PRO A 393 -13.68 16.13 -8.92
C PRO A 393 -12.81 16.90 -7.92
N GLU A 394 -11.54 16.55 -7.80
CA GLU A 394 -10.57 17.37 -7.08
C GLU A 394 -10.22 18.62 -7.89
N THR A 395 -10.21 19.78 -7.23
CA THR A 395 -9.76 21.04 -7.83
C THR A 395 -8.26 21.00 -8.03
N THR A 396 -7.81 20.97 -9.29
CA THR A 396 -6.39 21.12 -9.66
C THR A 396 -6.20 22.41 -10.44
N GLU A 397 -4.96 22.94 -10.49
CA GLU A 397 -4.62 24.12 -11.31
C GLU A 397 -4.98 23.92 -12.80
N ALA A 398 -5.03 22.67 -13.27
CA ALA A 398 -5.39 22.29 -14.63
C ALA A 398 -6.90 22.02 -14.85
N GLY A 399 -7.76 22.42 -13.90
CA GLY A 399 -9.20 22.14 -13.89
C GLY A 399 -9.56 20.89 -13.08
N GLY A 400 -10.82 20.80 -12.62
CA GLY A 400 -11.26 19.71 -11.75
C GLY A 400 -11.08 18.34 -12.39
N ARG A 401 -10.43 17.39 -11.70
CA ARG A 401 -10.23 16.01 -12.18
C ARG A 401 -10.79 15.01 -11.18
N GLY A 402 -11.53 14.03 -11.67
CA GLY A 402 -11.94 12.88 -10.85
C GLY A 402 -12.04 11.63 -11.70
N HIS A 403 -11.63 10.48 -11.16
CA HIS A 403 -11.81 9.20 -11.81
C HIS A 403 -12.06 8.08 -10.82
N ALA A 404 -12.66 7.00 -11.33
CA ALA A 404 -12.68 5.72 -10.66
C ALA A 404 -12.49 4.61 -11.70
N THR A 405 -11.69 3.60 -11.35
CA THR A 405 -11.35 2.47 -12.20
C THR A 405 -11.74 1.17 -11.51
N TRP A 406 -12.31 0.22 -12.25
CA TRP A 406 -12.61 -1.13 -11.79
C TRP A 406 -11.93 -2.15 -12.70
N ASP A 407 -11.31 -3.15 -12.10
CA ASP A 407 -10.94 -4.37 -12.82
C ASP A 407 -12.20 -5.24 -12.94
N LEU A 408 -12.63 -5.56 -14.17
CA LEU A 408 -13.78 -6.43 -14.40
C LEU A 408 -13.30 -7.88 -14.54
N PRO A 409 -13.59 -8.81 -13.59
CA PRO A 409 -13.14 -10.18 -13.69
C PRO A 409 -14.06 -11.05 -14.57
N GLY A 410 -13.49 -12.12 -15.14
CA GLY A 410 -14.25 -13.17 -15.83
C GLY A 410 -15.19 -12.64 -16.92
N ASN A 411 -16.46 -13.05 -16.84
CA ASN A 411 -17.45 -12.76 -17.87
C ASN A 411 -17.96 -11.32 -17.87
N LEU A 412 -17.67 -10.53 -16.82
CA LEU A 412 -17.96 -9.09 -16.81
C LEU A 412 -17.19 -8.34 -17.91
N ARG A 413 -16.04 -8.86 -18.32
CA ARG A 413 -15.27 -8.35 -19.47
C ARG A 413 -16.03 -8.44 -20.80
N ARG A 414 -17.02 -9.31 -20.88
CA ARG A 414 -17.84 -9.56 -22.08
C ARG A 414 -19.19 -8.83 -22.03
N ALA A 415 -19.45 -8.04 -21.00
CA ALA A 415 -20.66 -7.25 -20.91
C ALA A 415 -20.66 -6.15 -21.99
N THR A 416 -21.60 -6.21 -22.93
CA THR A 416 -21.70 -5.28 -24.08
C THR A 416 -22.73 -4.18 -23.89
N ARG A 417 -23.48 -4.18 -22.77
CA ARG A 417 -24.47 -3.15 -22.43
C ARG A 417 -24.14 -2.54 -21.07
N SER A 418 -23.54 -1.35 -21.08
CA SER A 418 -23.46 -0.47 -19.92
C SER A 418 -24.62 0.54 -20.00
N GLY A 419 -25.60 0.42 -19.11
CA GLY A 419 -26.65 1.42 -18.96
C GLY A 419 -26.31 2.37 -17.82
N ALA A 420 -25.86 3.57 -18.15
CA ALA A 420 -25.79 4.67 -17.19
C ALA A 420 -26.46 5.88 -17.84
N PRO A 421 -27.52 6.47 -17.25
CA PRO A 421 -27.90 7.83 -17.58
C PRO A 421 -26.88 8.78 -16.89
N PRO A 422 -25.93 9.40 -17.61
CA PRO A 422 -25.13 10.46 -17.00
C PRO A 422 -26.05 11.64 -16.68
N SER A 423 -25.97 12.17 -15.47
CA SER A 423 -26.58 13.45 -15.14
C SER A 423 -25.70 14.17 -14.11
N CYS A 424 -25.11 15.28 -14.56
CA CYS A 424 -24.51 16.28 -13.68
C CYS A 424 -25.63 17.17 -13.15
N ASN A 425 -25.56 17.57 -11.88
CA ASN A 425 -26.53 18.47 -11.25
C ASN A 425 -26.40 19.94 -11.70
N ASP A 426 -25.69 20.24 -12.79
CA ASP A 426 -25.62 21.56 -13.44
C ASP A 426 -25.31 21.40 -14.94
N PRO A 427 -25.73 22.33 -15.82
CA PRO A 427 -25.60 22.15 -17.27
C PRO A 427 -24.12 22.03 -17.66
N PRO A 428 -23.77 21.09 -18.56
CA PRO A 428 -22.38 20.72 -18.79
C PRO A 428 -21.63 21.78 -19.62
N PRO A 429 -20.33 22.03 -19.37
CA PRO A 429 -19.41 22.13 -20.49
C PRO A 429 -19.23 20.72 -21.07
N ALA A 430 -19.45 20.59 -22.39
CA ALA A 430 -19.55 19.32 -23.10
C ALA A 430 -18.48 18.27 -22.73
N GLY A 431 -18.88 17.04 -22.38
CA GLY A 431 -17.92 15.93 -22.33
C GLY A 431 -18.17 14.71 -21.45
N CYS A 432 -19.34 14.50 -20.84
CA CYS A 432 -19.61 13.25 -20.09
C CYS A 432 -19.65 12.03 -21.03
N GLY A 433 -18.66 11.15 -20.94
CA GLY A 433 -18.64 9.88 -21.68
C GLY A 433 -17.90 8.81 -20.90
N GLY A 434 -18.51 7.64 -20.76
CA GLY A 434 -17.80 6.43 -20.36
C GLY A 434 -17.09 5.85 -21.58
N HIS A 435 -15.79 5.53 -21.44
CA HIS A 435 -15.01 4.90 -22.50
C HIS A 435 -14.53 3.53 -22.03
N SER A 436 -14.75 2.50 -22.84
CA SER A 436 -14.04 1.22 -22.75
C SER A 436 -12.87 1.26 -23.73
N GLU A 437 -11.62 1.25 -23.25
CA GLU A 437 -10.44 1.20 -24.11
C GLU A 437 -10.19 -0.25 -24.60
N PRO A 438 -9.94 -0.50 -25.90
CA PRO A 438 -9.93 -1.86 -26.46
C PRO A 438 -8.68 -2.71 -26.17
N ASP A 439 -7.53 -2.14 -25.81
CA ASP A 439 -6.22 -2.84 -25.92
C ASP A 439 -5.39 -2.98 -24.63
N LEU A 440 -6.01 -2.90 -23.46
CA LEU A 440 -5.42 -3.25 -22.15
C LEU A 440 -6.44 -4.10 -21.35
N PRO A 441 -6.07 -4.83 -20.27
CA PRO A 441 -7.04 -5.67 -19.56
C PRO A 441 -8.34 -4.89 -19.27
N PRO A 442 -9.55 -5.45 -19.47
CA PRO A 442 -10.77 -4.66 -19.56
C PRO A 442 -11.06 -4.00 -18.22
N ARG A 443 -10.73 -2.72 -18.18
CA ARG A 443 -10.95 -1.81 -17.06
C ARG A 443 -12.12 -0.94 -17.42
N ALA A 444 -13.11 -0.87 -16.53
CA ALA A 444 -14.11 0.18 -16.61
C ALA A 444 -13.52 1.41 -15.93
N ARG A 445 -13.44 2.54 -16.64
CA ARG A 445 -13.03 3.82 -16.06
C ARG A 445 -14.12 4.86 -16.26
N ILE A 446 -14.50 5.50 -15.16
CA ILE A 446 -15.33 6.71 -15.17
C ILE A 446 -14.38 7.87 -14.88
N ALA A 447 -14.35 8.89 -15.73
CA ALA A 447 -13.48 10.05 -15.56
C ALA A 447 -14.22 11.35 -15.86
N PHE A 448 -13.90 12.40 -15.10
CA PHE A 448 -14.36 13.77 -15.26
C PHE A 448 -13.13 14.68 -15.33
N GLY A 449 -13.06 15.53 -16.36
CA GLY A 449 -11.99 16.51 -16.53
C GLY A 449 -12.17 17.36 -17.79
N PRO A 450 -11.45 18.48 -17.92
CA PRO A 450 -11.44 19.25 -19.16
C PRO A 450 -10.81 18.40 -20.27
N ARG A 451 -11.55 18.16 -21.37
CA ARG A 451 -11.00 17.47 -22.54
C ARG A 451 -9.82 18.28 -23.11
N SER A 452 -8.66 17.64 -23.30
CA SER A 452 -7.73 18.08 -24.34
C SER A 452 -8.42 17.91 -25.69
N ARG A 453 -8.38 18.94 -26.53
CA ARG A 453 -8.81 18.84 -27.94
C ARG A 453 -7.90 17.91 -28.72
#